data_AF-A0A177AQ50-F1
#
_entry.id   AF-A0A177AQ50-F1
#
_cell.length_a   1.000
_cell.length_b   1.000
_cell.length_c   1.000
_cell.angle_alpha   90.00
_cell.angle_beta   90.00
_cell.angle_gamma   90.00
#
_symmetry.space_group_name_H-M   'P 1'
#
loop_
_entity.id
_entity.type
_entity.pdbx_description
1 polymer ?
#
loop_
_entity_poly.entity_id
_entity_poly.type
_entity_poly.pdbx_seq_one_letter_code
_entity_poly.pdbx_strand_id
1 'polypeptide(L)'
;MASIAPLRSHWAAASRSKYVAGSAITNRIAVSRFHAASLSRSKDDAPKAETSSAAATNLTPKSSESSTAESETPRLPRNVQAIYLKPLRRDVEYGVPSCDLQLRSYSVRNLEFFADFALRAAYYLKLPAFGPVPLPRITERWTVPKSNFINKKSQENFERITLRRLIQIKDGHPETVELWLAFLKKHAYYGIGMKANVWEYNELGVGKTMDVSLENLKNVMEPKWAHFGRNKNLETSEKVLEMMNSEKYRLAASGNAPMTNK
;
A
#
# COMPACT_ATOMS: atom_id res chain seq x y z
N MET A 1 -51.27 -21.53 50.80
CA MET A 1 -51.61 -20.62 49.68
C MET A 1 -50.37 -19.82 49.31
N ALA A 2 -49.90 -19.93 48.06
CA ALA A 2 -49.03 -18.96 47.38
C ALA A 2 -48.96 -19.37 45.89
N SER A 3 -49.12 -18.42 44.98
CA SER A 3 -48.99 -18.59 43.52
C SER A 3 -48.60 -17.23 42.92
N ILE A 4 -48.33 -17.16 41.60
CA ILE A 4 -47.88 -15.97 40.85
C ILE A 4 -46.38 -15.68 41.11
N ALA A 5 -45.48 -15.48 40.13
CA ALA A 5 -45.52 -15.73 38.67
C ALA A 5 -44.06 -15.79 38.12
N PRO A 6 -43.81 -16.35 36.92
CA PRO A 6 -42.47 -16.37 36.33
C PRO A 6 -42.04 -14.99 35.79
N LEU A 7 -40.77 -14.62 35.99
CA LEU A 7 -40.19 -13.42 35.38
C LEU A 7 -39.98 -13.60 33.87
N ARG A 8 -40.28 -12.55 33.10
CA ARG A 8 -40.18 -12.56 31.63
C ARG A 8 -38.74 -12.52 31.13
N SER A 9 -38.49 -13.19 30.01
CA SER A 9 -37.38 -12.89 29.12
C SER A 9 -37.62 -11.55 28.39
N HIS A 10 -36.57 -10.75 28.22
CA HIS A 10 -36.61 -9.48 27.50
C HIS A 10 -35.74 -9.56 26.25
N TRP A 11 -36.36 -9.75 25.09
CA TRP A 11 -35.72 -9.66 23.78
C TRP A 11 -36.60 -8.87 22.80
N ALA A 12 -35.97 -8.21 21.82
CA ALA A 12 -36.57 -7.51 20.68
C ALA A 12 -37.49 -6.28 20.93
N ALA A 13 -36.88 -5.09 21.03
CA ALA A 13 -37.30 -3.84 20.35
C ALA A 13 -36.05 -2.91 20.29
N ALA A 14 -35.57 -2.37 19.16
CA ALA A 14 -36.20 -1.50 18.15
C ALA A 14 -36.60 -0.12 18.71
N SER A 15 -36.25 1.03 18.11
CA SER A 15 -35.37 1.35 16.97
C SER A 15 -35.08 2.89 16.96
N ARG A 16 -34.31 3.37 15.97
CA ARG A 16 -34.12 4.80 15.58
C ARG A 16 -33.35 5.71 16.57
N SER A 17 -32.02 5.72 16.46
CA SER A 17 -31.26 6.93 16.81
C SER A 17 -31.47 8.00 15.72
N LYS A 18 -31.60 9.28 16.10
CA LYS A 18 -31.80 10.39 15.15
C LYS A 18 -30.46 10.90 14.65
N TYR A 19 -30.23 10.84 13.34
CA TYR A 19 -29.11 11.54 12.71
C TYR A 19 -29.33 13.05 12.82
N VAL A 20 -28.46 13.75 13.55
CA VAL A 20 -28.41 15.21 13.57
C VAL A 20 -27.51 15.67 12.43
N ALA A 21 -28.05 16.46 11.49
CA ALA A 21 -27.30 17.02 10.39
C ALA A 21 -26.38 18.16 10.87
N GLY A 22 -25.11 17.84 11.13
CA GLY A 22 -24.09 18.83 11.50
C GLY A 22 -23.64 19.66 10.29
N SER A 23 -23.73 20.99 10.43
CA SER A 23 -23.44 21.99 9.38
C SER A 23 -22.11 21.77 8.62
N ALA A 24 -22.16 21.90 7.30
CA ALA A 24 -20.98 21.85 6.44
C ALA A 24 -20.20 23.18 6.49
N ILE A 25 -19.05 23.20 7.18
CA ILE A 25 -18.15 24.35 7.22
C ILE A 25 -17.38 24.42 5.89
N THR A 26 -17.64 25.45 5.09
CA THR A 26 -16.94 25.68 3.81
C THR A 26 -15.56 26.28 4.05
N ASN A 27 -14.52 25.44 4.05
CA ASN A 27 -13.13 25.90 4.04
C ASN A 27 -12.79 26.60 2.71
N ARG A 28 -13.06 27.91 2.63
CA ARG A 28 -12.55 28.78 1.57
C ARG A 28 -11.04 28.96 1.75
N ILE A 29 -10.27 28.17 1.01
CA ILE A 29 -8.81 28.36 0.90
C ILE A 29 -8.57 29.70 0.18
N ALA A 30 -8.09 30.70 0.93
CA ALA A 30 -7.70 31.98 0.36
C ALA A 30 -6.38 31.81 -0.41
N VAL A 31 -6.46 31.81 -1.75
CA VAL A 31 -5.28 31.82 -2.62
C VAL A 31 -4.70 33.23 -2.65
N SER A 32 -3.62 33.44 -1.89
CA SER A 32 -2.86 34.69 -1.90
C SER A 32 -2.12 34.86 -3.22
N ARG A 33 -2.62 35.76 -4.08
CA ARG A 33 -1.85 36.23 -5.25
C ARG A 33 -0.69 37.11 -4.78
N PHE A 34 0.52 36.56 -4.75
CA PHE A 34 1.72 37.37 -4.77
C PHE A 34 1.92 37.90 -6.20
N HIS A 35 1.45 39.13 -6.44
CA HIS A 35 1.80 39.87 -7.66
C HIS A 35 3.24 40.37 -7.54
N ALA A 36 4.04 40.14 -8.58
CA ALA A 36 5.32 40.81 -8.73
C ALA A 36 5.10 42.30 -9.10
N ALA A 37 5.66 43.19 -8.29
CA ALA A 37 6.25 44.42 -8.80
C ALA A 37 7.63 44.05 -9.39
N SER A 38 8.21 44.74 -10.36
CA SER A 38 7.89 46.00 -11.04
C SER A 38 8.39 45.88 -12.51
N LEU A 39 8.28 46.81 -13.46
CA LEU A 39 8.22 48.28 -13.45
C LEU A 39 7.52 48.72 -14.75
N SER A 40 6.77 49.81 -14.75
CA SER A 40 6.23 50.41 -15.99
C SER A 40 7.06 51.62 -16.44
N ARG A 41 7.33 51.72 -17.74
CA ARG A 41 7.57 53.01 -18.39
C ARG A 41 7.11 52.94 -19.85
N SER A 42 6.47 54.01 -20.31
CA SER A 42 5.73 54.09 -21.58
C SER A 42 6.10 55.36 -22.37
N LYS A 43 5.98 55.26 -23.71
CA LYS A 43 5.88 56.28 -24.79
C LYS A 43 6.43 55.65 -26.08
N ASP A 44 5.89 55.80 -27.29
CA ASP A 44 4.66 56.41 -27.84
C ASP A 44 4.15 55.45 -28.98
N ASP A 45 3.11 55.65 -29.81
CA ASP A 45 2.18 56.76 -30.07
C ASP A 45 0.77 56.21 -30.46
N ALA A 46 -0.02 56.92 -31.26
CA ALA A 46 -1.42 56.62 -31.64
C ALA A 46 -1.60 55.87 -32.99
N PRO A 47 -2.78 55.22 -33.24
CA PRO A 47 -2.98 54.31 -34.37
C PRO A 47 -3.86 54.84 -35.54
N LYS A 48 -3.66 54.26 -36.73
CA LYS A 48 -4.55 54.19 -37.92
C LYS A 48 -3.99 53.11 -38.88
N ALA A 49 -4.70 52.57 -39.88
CA ALA A 49 -6.10 52.15 -40.03
C ALA A 49 -6.21 51.41 -41.40
N GLU A 50 -6.86 50.25 -41.41
CA GLU A 50 -7.52 49.59 -42.57
C GLU A 50 -6.74 49.26 -43.88
N THR A 51 -6.53 47.95 -44.07
CA THR A 51 -7.03 47.16 -45.22
C THR A 51 -6.58 47.47 -46.66
N SER A 52 -5.83 46.56 -47.30
CA SER A 52 -6.37 45.71 -48.40
C SER A 52 -5.32 44.85 -49.16
N SER A 53 -5.84 43.86 -49.88
CA SER A 53 -5.23 43.12 -51.01
C SER A 53 -4.13 42.09 -50.72
N ALA A 54 -4.01 41.12 -51.64
CA ALA A 54 -3.18 39.94 -51.54
C ALA A 54 -2.30 39.73 -52.79
N ALA A 55 -1.11 39.19 -52.58
CA ALA A 55 -0.33 38.46 -53.58
C ALA A 55 0.57 37.45 -52.85
N ALA A 56 0.86 36.30 -53.45
CA ALA A 56 1.59 35.21 -52.79
C ALA A 56 3.08 35.19 -53.14
N THR A 57 3.91 34.85 -52.15
CA THR A 57 5.30 34.42 -52.36
C THR A 57 5.67 33.37 -51.32
N ASN A 58 6.17 32.21 -51.77
CA ASN A 58 6.62 31.14 -50.89
C ASN A 58 7.96 31.49 -50.24
N LEU A 59 7.98 31.69 -48.92
CA LEU A 59 9.19 31.58 -48.09
C LEU A 59 8.85 30.86 -46.80
N THR A 60 9.64 29.84 -46.45
CA THR A 60 9.50 29.04 -45.22
C THR A 60 10.51 29.51 -44.17
N PRO A 61 10.09 30.10 -43.03
CA PRO A 61 10.98 30.35 -41.89
C PRO A 61 10.88 29.21 -40.88
N LYS A 62 11.99 28.48 -40.71
CA LYS A 62 12.18 27.41 -39.74
C LYS A 62 12.49 27.98 -38.34
N SER A 63 11.47 28.46 -37.61
CA SER A 63 11.56 28.71 -36.16
C SER A 63 10.23 29.14 -35.50
N SER A 64 9.43 28.19 -35.01
CA SER A 64 8.47 28.49 -33.92
C SER A 64 9.26 28.53 -32.61
N GLU A 65 9.82 29.69 -32.28
CA GLU A 65 10.80 29.83 -31.20
C GLU A 65 10.20 29.46 -29.84
N SER A 66 10.98 28.70 -29.08
CA SER A 66 10.65 28.30 -27.72
C SER A 66 10.54 29.52 -26.81
N SER A 67 9.49 29.57 -25.98
CA SER A 67 9.35 30.54 -24.88
C SER A 67 10.33 30.20 -23.74
N THR A 68 11.62 30.34 -23.99
CA THR A 68 12.73 29.96 -23.08
C THR A 68 13.33 31.21 -22.45
N ALA A 69 12.57 31.82 -21.53
CA ALA A 69 12.94 33.09 -20.89
C ALA A 69 12.61 33.17 -19.38
N GLU A 70 12.48 32.02 -18.69
CA GLU A 70 12.39 32.00 -17.22
C GLU A 70 13.22 30.85 -16.60
N SER A 71 13.82 31.14 -15.43
CA SER A 71 14.64 30.28 -14.56
C SER A 71 16.03 29.85 -15.06
N GLU A 72 17.08 30.55 -14.61
CA GLU A 72 18.49 30.18 -14.75
C GLU A 72 18.93 29.05 -13.78
N THR A 73 18.00 28.23 -13.30
CA THR A 73 18.27 27.10 -12.40
C THR A 73 18.05 25.77 -13.13
N PRO A 74 19.03 24.84 -13.13
CA PRO A 74 18.89 23.57 -13.84
C PRO A 74 17.75 22.74 -13.25
N ARG A 75 16.83 22.29 -14.11
CA ARG A 75 15.70 21.46 -13.70
C ARG A 75 16.19 20.13 -13.11
N LEU A 76 15.87 19.88 -11.84
CA LEU A 76 16.21 18.62 -11.15
C LEU A 76 15.71 17.39 -11.94
N PRO A 77 16.43 16.26 -11.92
CA PRO A 77 16.03 15.07 -12.68
C PRO A 77 14.73 14.47 -12.13
N ARG A 78 13.97 13.77 -12.99
CA ARG A 78 12.58 13.39 -12.72
C ARG A 78 12.39 12.48 -11.50
N ASN A 79 13.38 11.63 -11.20
CA ASN A 79 13.41 10.80 -9.99
C ASN A 79 13.50 11.67 -8.71
N VAL A 80 14.37 12.68 -8.70
CA VAL A 80 14.52 13.64 -7.59
C VAL A 80 13.26 14.49 -7.44
N GLN A 81 12.70 15.01 -8.54
CA GLN A 81 11.39 15.69 -8.52
C GLN A 81 10.30 14.82 -7.88
N ALA A 82 10.23 13.54 -8.25
CA ALA A 82 9.20 12.63 -7.77
C ALA A 82 9.25 12.40 -6.26
N ILE A 83 10.41 12.50 -5.59
CA ILE A 83 10.55 12.35 -4.14
C ILE A 83 9.79 13.47 -3.40
N TYR A 84 9.94 14.72 -3.83
CA TYR A 84 9.25 15.87 -3.23
C TYR A 84 7.75 15.92 -3.55
N LEU A 85 7.30 15.18 -4.57
CA LEU A 85 5.90 15.07 -4.96
C LEU A 85 5.20 13.90 -4.24
N LYS A 86 3.86 13.96 -4.23
CA LYS A 86 2.99 12.84 -3.86
C LYS A 86 3.26 11.64 -4.79
N PRO A 87 3.07 10.39 -4.31
CA PRO A 87 3.35 9.20 -5.10
C PRO A 87 2.42 9.16 -6.32
N LEU A 88 3.03 9.09 -7.50
CA LEU A 88 2.32 8.89 -8.76
C LEU A 88 1.66 7.51 -8.74
N ARG A 89 0.56 7.36 -9.49
CA ARG A 89 -0.16 6.10 -9.67
C ARG A 89 -0.25 5.78 -11.16
N ARG A 90 -0.66 4.55 -11.46
CA ARG A 90 -1.07 4.13 -12.80
C ARG A 90 -2.58 3.98 -12.81
N ASP A 91 -3.17 4.22 -13.96
CA ASP A 91 -4.59 3.98 -14.23
C ASP A 91 -4.85 2.47 -14.41
N VAL A 92 -6.12 2.10 -14.56
CA VAL A 92 -6.64 0.73 -14.48
C VAL A 92 -7.51 0.44 -15.70
N GLU A 93 -7.42 -0.77 -16.25
CA GLU A 93 -8.17 -1.19 -17.44
C GLU A 93 -9.39 -2.06 -17.07
N TYR A 94 -9.20 -3.08 -16.23
CA TYR A 94 -10.21 -4.10 -15.90
C TYR A 94 -10.70 -3.98 -14.44
N GLY A 95 -9.80 -3.58 -13.54
CA GLY A 95 -10.14 -3.33 -12.13
C GLY A 95 -10.19 -4.57 -11.23
N VAL A 96 -9.59 -5.67 -11.67
CA VAL A 96 -9.52 -6.96 -10.97
C VAL A 96 -8.43 -6.91 -9.88
N PRO A 97 -8.71 -7.25 -8.62
CA PRO A 97 -7.72 -7.23 -7.55
C PRO A 97 -6.72 -8.40 -7.67
N SER A 98 -5.44 -8.10 -7.84
CA SER A 98 -4.36 -9.11 -7.92
C SER A 98 -3.62 -9.28 -6.60
N CYS A 99 -3.55 -8.25 -5.75
CA CYS A 99 -2.91 -8.34 -4.43
C CYS A 99 -3.45 -7.32 -3.44
N ASP A 100 -3.77 -7.78 -2.22
CA ASP A 100 -4.15 -6.97 -1.06
C ASP A 100 -3.03 -7.00 -0.01
N LEU A 101 -2.23 -5.93 0.07
CA LEU A 101 -1.21 -5.75 1.09
C LEU A 101 -1.79 -4.99 2.29
N GLN A 102 -2.10 -5.71 3.37
CA GLN A 102 -2.47 -5.14 4.65
C GLN A 102 -1.22 -4.87 5.50
N LEU A 103 -0.98 -3.59 5.79
CA LEU A 103 0.05 -3.10 6.70
C LEU A 103 -0.57 -2.90 8.10
N ARG A 104 0.17 -3.28 9.15
CA ARG A 104 -0.23 -3.12 10.57
C ARG A 104 0.93 -2.52 11.38
N SER A 105 0.65 -1.56 12.27
CA SER A 105 1.63 -1.03 13.23
C SER A 105 0.94 -0.44 14.46
N TYR A 106 1.71 -0.20 15.52
CA TYR A 106 1.30 0.63 16.65
C TYR A 106 1.68 2.12 16.46
N SER A 107 2.51 2.46 15.46
CA SER A 107 2.94 3.83 15.14
C SER A 107 2.28 4.33 13.85
N VAL A 108 1.74 5.55 13.87
CA VAL A 108 1.19 6.23 12.67
C VAL A 108 2.31 6.54 11.67
N ARG A 109 3.39 7.17 12.15
CA ARG A 109 4.46 7.75 11.32
C ARG A 109 5.14 6.69 10.44
N ASN A 110 5.52 5.56 11.04
CA ASN A 110 6.19 4.45 10.34
C ASN A 110 5.27 3.86 9.27
N LEU A 111 4.01 3.61 9.66
CA LEU A 111 2.99 2.99 8.81
C LEU A 111 2.65 3.83 7.58
N GLU A 112 2.59 5.15 7.71
CA GLU A 112 2.29 6.06 6.60
C GLU A 112 3.51 6.33 5.72
N PHE A 113 4.71 6.45 6.30
CA PHE A 113 5.97 6.52 5.53
C PHE A 113 6.19 5.27 4.67
N PHE A 114 6.02 4.08 5.24
CA PHE A 114 6.22 2.83 4.49
C PHE A 114 5.11 2.59 3.45
N ALA A 115 3.89 3.05 3.70
CA ALA A 115 2.82 3.03 2.70
C ALA A 115 3.14 3.94 1.49
N ASP A 116 3.71 5.12 1.72
CA ASP A 116 4.16 6.01 0.65
C ASP A 116 5.29 5.38 -0.18
N PHE A 117 6.29 4.79 0.49
CA PHE A 117 7.36 4.02 -0.14
C PHE A 117 6.82 2.85 -1.00
N ALA A 118 5.84 2.10 -0.49
CA ALA A 118 5.26 0.97 -1.21
C ALA A 118 4.52 1.38 -2.50
N LEU A 119 3.80 2.51 -2.47
CA LEU A 119 3.18 3.08 -3.67
C LEU A 119 4.21 3.53 -4.71
N ARG A 120 5.31 4.16 -4.27
CA ARG A 120 6.41 4.58 -5.18
C ARG A 120 7.04 3.38 -5.88
N ALA A 121 7.26 2.27 -5.15
CA ALA A 121 7.77 1.04 -5.73
C ALA A 121 6.82 0.44 -6.78
N ALA A 122 5.51 0.40 -6.50
CA ALA A 122 4.50 -0.09 -7.43
C ALA A 122 4.46 0.72 -8.74
N TYR A 123 4.54 2.06 -8.67
CA TYR A 123 4.53 2.95 -9.83
C TYR A 123 5.68 2.67 -10.82
N TYR A 124 6.89 2.36 -10.31
CA TYR A 124 8.04 2.00 -11.16
C TYR A 124 7.88 0.61 -11.79
N LEU A 125 7.32 -0.34 -11.04
CA LEU A 125 6.95 -1.68 -11.55
C LEU A 125 5.68 -1.68 -12.42
N LYS A 126 5.15 -0.50 -12.79
CA LYS A 126 3.92 -0.27 -13.57
C LYS A 126 2.63 -0.82 -12.94
N LEU A 127 2.65 -1.27 -11.69
CA LEU A 127 1.47 -1.81 -10.99
C LEU A 127 0.51 -0.67 -10.55
N PRO A 128 -0.78 -0.70 -10.89
CA PRO A 128 -1.74 0.30 -10.44
C PRO A 128 -2.17 0.04 -8.99
N ALA A 129 -1.45 0.67 -8.06
CA ALA A 129 -1.68 0.57 -6.63
C ALA A 129 -2.62 1.66 -6.09
N PHE A 130 -3.72 1.22 -5.49
CA PHE A 130 -4.68 2.08 -4.79
C PHE A 130 -4.11 2.47 -3.42
N GLY A 131 -4.33 3.73 -3.04
CA GLY A 131 -3.69 4.35 -1.87
C GLY A 131 -4.05 3.66 -0.54
N PRO A 132 -3.23 3.87 0.52
CA PRO A 132 -3.38 3.19 1.80
C PRO A 132 -4.72 3.50 2.49
N VAL A 133 -5.72 2.65 2.23
CA VAL A 133 -7.07 2.78 2.79
C VAL A 133 -6.98 2.63 4.31
N PRO A 134 -7.47 3.60 5.10
CA PRO A 134 -7.42 3.54 6.55
C PRO A 134 -8.47 2.55 7.08
N LEU A 135 -8.09 1.28 7.17
CA LEU A 135 -8.92 0.25 7.80
C LEU A 135 -9.13 0.58 9.30
N PRO A 136 -10.30 0.23 9.89
CA PRO A 136 -10.57 0.49 11.31
C PRO A 136 -9.46 -0.01 12.22
N ARG A 137 -9.03 0.83 13.17
CA ARG A 137 -8.07 0.44 14.22
C ARG A 137 -8.67 -0.63 15.13
N ILE A 138 -7.85 -1.58 15.57
CA ILE A 138 -8.20 -2.53 16.62
C ILE A 138 -7.68 -1.93 17.92
N THR A 139 -8.52 -1.76 18.94
CA THR A 139 -8.11 -1.28 20.26
C THR A 139 -8.36 -2.36 21.29
N GLU A 140 -7.28 -3.00 21.72
CA GLU A 140 -7.28 -3.94 22.84
C GLU A 140 -7.10 -3.16 24.14
N ARG A 141 -7.79 -3.55 25.21
CA ARG A 141 -7.71 -2.87 26.52
C ARG A 141 -7.57 -3.88 27.65
N TRP A 142 -6.79 -3.54 28.66
CA TRP A 142 -6.64 -4.34 29.87
C TRP A 142 -6.51 -3.44 31.11
N THR A 143 -7.05 -3.92 32.23
CA THR A 143 -7.15 -3.17 33.49
C THR A 143 -6.30 -3.85 34.56
N VAL A 144 -5.32 -3.14 35.12
CA VAL A 144 -4.32 -3.72 36.04
C VAL A 144 -4.34 -2.95 37.37
N PRO A 145 -4.23 -3.62 38.52
CA PRO A 145 -3.99 -2.93 39.80
C PRO A 145 -2.62 -2.24 39.78
N LYS A 146 -2.55 -0.96 40.20
CA LYS A 146 -1.31 -0.16 40.23
C LYS A 146 -0.24 -0.65 41.22
N SER A 147 -0.51 -1.74 41.91
CA SER A 147 0.27 -2.31 43.02
C SER A 147 0.07 -3.82 43.00
N ASN A 148 1.14 -4.56 43.26
CA ASN A 148 1.20 -6.02 43.12
C ASN A 148 0.31 -6.82 44.10
N PHE A 149 -0.33 -6.17 45.08
CA PHE A 149 -1.02 -6.84 46.18
C PHE A 149 -2.41 -6.24 46.48
N ILE A 150 -2.70 -5.89 47.74
CA ILE A 150 -4.06 -5.64 48.27
C ILE A 150 -4.84 -4.47 47.63
N ASN A 151 -4.15 -3.54 46.96
CA ASN A 151 -4.71 -2.24 46.55
C ASN A 151 -5.62 -2.28 45.30
N LYS A 152 -6.49 -3.29 45.18
CA LYS A 152 -7.41 -3.51 44.03
C LYS A 152 -8.37 -2.35 43.73
N LYS A 153 -8.59 -1.41 44.66
CA LYS A 153 -9.35 -0.16 44.40
C LYS A 153 -8.58 0.83 43.50
N SER A 154 -7.25 0.73 43.42
CA SER A 154 -6.39 1.56 42.59
C SER A 154 -5.97 0.79 41.34
N GLN A 155 -6.67 1.04 40.23
CA GLN A 155 -6.42 0.39 38.94
C GLN A 155 -6.03 1.41 37.88
N GLU A 156 -5.45 0.92 36.79
CA GLU A 156 -5.12 1.65 35.59
C GLU A 156 -5.58 0.92 34.34
N ASN A 157 -5.96 1.70 33.33
CA ASN A 157 -6.41 1.20 32.03
C ASN A 157 -5.26 1.36 31.05
N PHE A 158 -4.78 0.25 30.48
CA PHE A 158 -3.87 0.25 29.35
C PHE A 158 -4.63 -0.05 28.06
N GLU A 159 -4.13 0.46 26.93
CA GLU A 159 -4.65 0.11 25.61
C GLU A 159 -3.55 -0.09 24.57
N ARG A 160 -3.78 -1.01 23.63
CA ARG A 160 -2.93 -1.25 22.45
C ARG A 160 -3.76 -1.02 21.19
N ILE A 161 -3.45 0.08 20.51
CA ILE A 161 -4.11 0.45 19.25
C ILE A 161 -3.30 -0.11 18.07
N THR A 162 -3.79 -1.18 17.45
CA THR A 162 -3.26 -1.65 16.16
C THR A 162 -3.87 -0.81 15.04
N LEU A 163 -3.06 0.08 14.48
CA LEU A 163 -3.37 0.85 13.28
C LEU A 163 -3.20 -0.03 12.05
N ARG A 164 -4.06 0.16 11.05
CA ARG A 164 -4.10 -0.65 9.83
C ARG A 164 -4.20 0.24 8.58
N ARG A 165 -3.53 -0.17 7.51
CA ARG A 165 -3.67 0.38 6.15
C ARG A 165 -3.80 -0.79 5.16
N LEU A 166 -4.54 -0.61 4.08
CA LEU A 166 -4.62 -1.56 2.97
C LEU A 166 -4.16 -0.89 1.69
N ILE A 167 -3.20 -1.50 0.99
CA ILE A 167 -2.81 -1.14 -0.37
C ILE A 167 -3.31 -2.27 -1.26
N GLN A 168 -4.17 -1.95 -2.21
CA GLN A 168 -4.70 -2.91 -3.19
C GLN A 168 -4.04 -2.66 -4.54
N ILE A 169 -3.47 -3.70 -5.14
CA ILE A 169 -3.00 -3.69 -6.52
C ILE A 169 -4.05 -4.38 -7.39
N LYS A 170 -4.38 -3.74 -8.51
CA LYS A 170 -5.25 -4.28 -9.54
C LYS A 170 -4.45 -4.64 -10.79
N ASP A 171 -5.01 -5.47 -11.65
CA ASP A 171 -4.52 -5.77 -13.01
C ASP A 171 -3.00 -6.04 -13.09
N GLY A 172 -2.45 -6.70 -12.06
CA GLY A 172 -1.00 -6.87 -11.86
C GLY A 172 -0.52 -8.27 -12.21
N HIS A 173 0.54 -8.35 -13.03
CA HIS A 173 1.20 -9.62 -13.39
C HIS A 173 1.78 -10.31 -12.14
N PRO A 174 1.55 -11.63 -11.92
CA PRO A 174 1.90 -12.32 -10.68
C PRO A 174 3.39 -12.15 -10.31
N GLU A 175 4.32 -12.46 -11.22
CA GLU A 175 5.77 -12.30 -11.00
C GLU A 175 6.16 -10.86 -10.60
N THR A 176 5.46 -9.85 -11.13
CA THR A 176 5.74 -8.43 -10.85
C THR A 176 5.20 -8.02 -9.48
N VAL A 177 4.06 -8.58 -9.09
CA VAL A 177 3.52 -8.49 -7.71
C VAL A 177 4.45 -9.19 -6.72
N GLU A 178 4.97 -10.36 -7.04
CA GLU A 178 5.97 -11.06 -6.21
C GLU A 178 7.27 -10.25 -6.08
N LEU A 179 7.80 -9.71 -7.18
CA LEU A 179 8.98 -8.85 -7.16
C LEU A 179 8.77 -7.59 -6.30
N TRP A 180 7.57 -6.99 -6.35
CA TRP A 180 7.18 -5.88 -5.47
C TRP A 180 7.18 -6.31 -3.99
N LEU A 181 6.53 -7.44 -3.66
CA LEU A 181 6.49 -7.96 -2.29
C LEU A 181 7.89 -8.34 -1.77
N ALA A 182 8.75 -8.91 -2.61
CA ALA A 182 10.14 -9.24 -2.28
C ALA A 182 10.97 -7.97 -2.03
N PHE A 183 10.80 -6.93 -2.84
CA PHE A 183 11.41 -5.61 -2.63
C PHE A 183 10.96 -4.97 -1.30
N LEU A 184 9.66 -5.01 -1.00
CA LEU A 184 9.12 -4.51 0.28
C LEU A 184 9.60 -5.31 1.48
N LYS A 185 9.79 -6.63 1.34
CA LYS A 185 10.37 -7.48 2.39
C LYS A 185 11.86 -7.19 2.61
N LYS A 186 12.63 -6.96 1.54
CA LYS A 186 14.05 -6.58 1.60
C LYS A 186 14.26 -5.20 2.26
N HIS A 187 13.36 -4.26 2.02
CA HIS A 187 13.43 -2.89 2.52
C HIS A 187 12.35 -2.60 3.58
N ALA A 188 11.97 -3.61 4.37
CA ALA A 188 10.92 -3.51 5.38
C ALA A 188 11.27 -2.51 6.49
N TYR A 189 10.40 -1.52 6.71
CA TYR A 189 10.60 -0.53 7.77
C TYR A 189 10.18 -1.08 9.15
N TYR A 190 10.91 -0.72 10.19
CA TYR A 190 10.76 -1.32 11.52
C TYR A 190 9.40 -0.99 12.18
N GLY A 191 8.92 -1.94 13.00
CA GLY A 191 7.65 -1.83 13.72
C GLY A 191 6.40 -2.01 12.87
N ILE A 192 6.51 -2.59 11.67
CA ILE A 192 5.40 -2.82 10.73
C ILE A 192 5.27 -4.32 10.46
N GLY A 193 4.08 -4.86 10.72
CA GLY A 193 3.68 -6.19 10.24
C GLY A 193 3.02 -6.09 8.87
N MET A 194 3.39 -7.00 7.97
CA MET A 194 2.83 -7.09 6.62
C MET A 194 2.05 -8.40 6.46
N LYS A 195 0.84 -8.35 5.90
CA LYS A 195 0.14 -9.51 5.34
C LYS A 195 -0.25 -9.18 3.90
N ALA A 196 0.24 -9.95 2.93
CA ALA A 196 -0.29 -9.96 1.58
C ALA A 196 -1.31 -11.10 1.42
N ASN A 197 -2.41 -10.84 0.73
CA ASN A 197 -3.16 -11.86 0.00
C ASN A 197 -2.83 -11.66 -1.48
N VAL A 198 -2.47 -12.71 -2.21
CA VAL A 198 -2.22 -12.66 -3.66
C VAL A 198 -3.27 -13.53 -4.36
N TRP A 199 -3.77 -13.08 -5.50
CA TRP A 199 -4.69 -13.81 -6.37
C TRP A 199 -4.03 -14.07 -7.72
N GLU A 200 -4.11 -15.31 -8.17
CA GLU A 200 -3.56 -15.80 -9.43
C GLU A 200 -4.63 -16.61 -10.17
N TYR A 201 -4.66 -16.49 -11.49
CA TYR A 201 -5.51 -17.29 -12.36
C TYR A 201 -4.73 -18.51 -12.86
N ASN A 202 -5.24 -19.70 -12.55
CA ASN A 202 -4.69 -20.98 -12.99
C ASN A 202 -5.75 -21.76 -13.80
N GLU A 203 -5.29 -22.54 -14.78
CA GLU A 203 -6.17 -23.38 -15.60
C GLU A 203 -6.64 -24.64 -14.87
N LEU A 204 -7.69 -25.27 -15.40
CA LEU A 204 -8.17 -26.56 -14.91
C LEU A 204 -7.16 -27.67 -15.23
N GLY A 205 -6.82 -28.50 -14.25
CA GLY A 205 -5.81 -29.56 -14.40
C GLY A 205 -4.42 -29.23 -13.83
N VAL A 206 -4.33 -28.19 -12.99
CA VAL A 206 -3.15 -27.65 -12.27
C VAL A 206 -2.00 -28.62 -12.00
N GLY A 207 -2.26 -29.87 -11.60
CA GLY A 207 -1.22 -30.88 -11.34
C GLY A 207 -0.22 -31.06 -12.49
N LYS A 208 -0.70 -31.16 -13.74
CA LYS A 208 0.18 -31.29 -14.92
C LYS A 208 1.08 -30.07 -15.11
N THR A 209 0.52 -28.87 -14.87
CA THR A 209 1.25 -27.61 -14.94
C THR A 209 2.28 -27.51 -13.80
N MET A 210 1.94 -28.01 -12.61
CA MET A 210 2.87 -28.11 -11.49
C MET A 210 4.04 -29.03 -11.78
N ASP A 211 3.82 -30.22 -12.37
CA ASP A 211 4.90 -31.15 -12.70
C ASP A 211 5.94 -30.52 -13.64
N VAL A 212 5.49 -29.86 -14.72
CA VAL A 212 6.36 -29.13 -15.66
C VAL A 212 7.03 -27.91 -14.99
N SER A 213 6.30 -27.17 -14.16
CA SER A 213 6.87 -26.03 -13.41
C SER A 213 7.92 -26.48 -12.38
N LEU A 214 7.79 -27.67 -11.78
CA LEU A 214 8.79 -28.23 -10.86
C LEU A 214 10.09 -28.58 -11.57
N GLU A 215 10.05 -29.04 -12.82
CA GLU A 215 11.27 -29.27 -13.62
C GLU A 215 12.01 -27.97 -13.94
N ASN A 216 11.27 -26.94 -14.37
CA ASN A 216 11.84 -25.60 -14.58
C ASN A 216 12.40 -25.00 -13.27
N LEU A 217 11.69 -25.19 -12.15
CA LEU A 217 12.07 -24.67 -10.85
C LEU A 217 13.31 -25.37 -10.26
N LYS A 218 13.54 -26.66 -10.52
CA LYS A 218 14.80 -27.36 -10.15
C LYS A 218 16.01 -26.62 -10.73
N ASN A 219 15.99 -26.31 -12.03
CA ASN A 219 17.09 -25.60 -12.72
C ASN A 219 17.38 -24.22 -12.10
N VAL A 220 16.34 -23.52 -11.62
CA VAL A 220 16.44 -22.21 -10.96
C VAL A 220 16.81 -22.33 -9.46
N MET A 221 16.60 -23.51 -8.85
CA MET A 221 16.95 -23.80 -7.46
C MET A 221 18.37 -24.31 -7.27
N GLU A 222 18.90 -25.13 -8.17
CA GLU A 222 20.23 -25.74 -8.05
C GLU A 222 21.35 -24.75 -7.64
N PRO A 223 21.55 -23.59 -8.30
CA PRO A 223 22.55 -22.61 -7.86
C PRO A 223 22.24 -21.97 -6.49
N LYS A 224 20.98 -21.96 -6.06
CA LYS A 224 20.55 -21.46 -4.74
C LYS A 224 20.76 -22.50 -3.64
N TRP A 225 20.78 -23.80 -3.96
CA TRP A 225 21.09 -24.87 -2.99
C TRP A 225 22.54 -24.79 -2.52
N ALA A 226 23.46 -24.25 -3.31
CA ALA A 226 24.82 -23.90 -2.85
C ALA A 226 24.84 -22.85 -1.71
N HIS A 227 23.78 -22.05 -1.55
CA HIS A 227 23.60 -21.14 -0.42
C HIS A 227 22.88 -21.79 0.78
N PHE A 228 22.29 -22.98 0.62
CA PHE A 228 21.69 -23.76 1.71
C PHE A 228 22.79 -24.47 2.50
N GLY A 229 23.55 -23.68 3.25
CA GLY A 229 24.74 -24.13 3.98
C GLY A 229 24.44 -25.22 5.00
N ARG A 230 24.74 -26.47 4.64
CA ARG A 230 24.71 -27.63 5.53
C ARG A 230 26.05 -28.33 5.46
N ASN A 231 26.72 -28.44 6.61
CA ASN A 231 28.00 -29.15 6.71
C ASN A 231 27.82 -30.60 6.22
N LYS A 232 28.76 -31.06 5.38
CA LYS A 232 28.62 -32.30 4.59
C LYS A 232 28.30 -33.52 5.46
N ASN A 233 27.04 -33.98 5.40
CA ASN A 233 26.58 -35.30 5.81
C ASN A 233 25.32 -35.65 5.00
N LEU A 234 25.27 -36.84 4.41
CA LEU A 234 24.33 -37.14 3.31
C LEU A 234 22.88 -37.44 3.77
N GLU A 235 22.65 -37.66 5.07
CA GLU A 235 21.33 -37.86 5.72
C GLU A 235 20.47 -36.58 5.76
N THR A 236 20.36 -35.84 4.66
CA THR A 236 19.85 -34.46 4.68
C THR A 236 18.37 -34.35 4.35
N SER A 237 17.86 -35.06 3.34
CA SER A 237 16.44 -34.99 2.91
C SER A 237 15.49 -35.48 3.99
N GLU A 238 15.66 -36.70 4.46
CA GLU A 238 14.83 -37.35 5.48
C GLU A 238 14.82 -36.54 6.79
N LYS A 239 15.99 -36.03 7.19
CA LYS A 239 16.18 -35.24 8.42
C LYS A 239 15.70 -33.79 8.29
N VAL A 240 15.51 -33.28 7.08
CA VAL A 240 14.74 -32.04 6.82
C VAL A 240 13.25 -32.33 6.92
N LEU A 241 12.78 -33.45 6.35
CA LEU A 241 11.38 -33.89 6.46
C LEU A 241 10.98 -34.10 7.93
N GLU A 242 11.80 -34.81 8.72
CA GLU A 242 11.66 -34.99 10.17
C GLU A 242 11.58 -33.65 10.91
N MET A 243 12.46 -32.71 10.59
CA MET A 243 12.48 -31.38 11.21
C MET A 243 11.23 -30.55 10.87
N MET A 244 10.76 -30.59 9.62
CA MET A 244 9.54 -29.91 9.18
C MET A 244 8.27 -30.55 9.76
N ASN A 245 8.27 -31.88 9.92
CA ASN A 245 7.18 -32.64 10.54
C ASN A 245 7.22 -32.57 12.09
N SER A 246 8.29 -32.04 12.69
CA SER A 246 8.37 -31.89 14.14
C SER A 246 7.31 -30.92 14.68
N GLU A 247 6.67 -31.26 15.81
CA GLU A 247 5.59 -30.45 16.38
C GLU A 247 6.01 -29.00 16.71
N LYS A 248 7.28 -28.77 17.06
CA LYS A 248 7.82 -27.41 17.27
C LYS A 248 7.77 -26.56 15.99
N TYR A 249 7.95 -27.17 14.82
CA TYR A 249 7.87 -26.48 13.54
C TYR A 249 6.40 -26.29 13.10
N ARG A 250 5.57 -27.33 13.26
CA ARG A 250 4.12 -27.31 12.98
C ARG A 250 3.36 -26.25 13.80
N LEU A 251 3.71 -26.09 15.08
CA LEU A 251 3.12 -25.07 15.96
C LEU A 251 3.55 -23.64 15.60
N ALA A 252 4.73 -23.45 15.01
CA ALA A 252 5.20 -22.14 14.52
C ALA A 252 4.64 -21.80 13.13
N ALA A 253 4.52 -22.80 12.24
CA ALA A 253 3.99 -22.69 10.89
C ALA A 253 2.54 -23.18 10.81
N SER A 254 1.63 -22.45 11.46
CA SER A 254 0.22 -22.78 11.72
C SER A 254 -0.51 -23.57 10.60
N GLY A 255 -0.50 -24.90 10.69
CA GLY A 255 -1.17 -25.79 9.75
C GLY A 255 -1.23 -27.24 10.27
N ASN A 256 -2.41 -27.70 10.68
CA ASN A 256 -2.55 -28.96 11.42
C ASN A 256 -2.87 -30.18 10.52
N ALA A 257 -2.04 -30.45 9.52
CA ALA A 257 -2.17 -31.60 8.61
C ALA A 257 -0.83 -32.34 8.47
N PRO A 258 -0.80 -33.70 8.38
CA PRO A 258 0.39 -34.45 8.04
C PRO A 258 0.56 -34.56 6.51
N MET A 259 1.80 -34.42 6.02
CA MET A 259 2.15 -34.74 4.63
C MET A 259 2.66 -36.19 4.57
N THR A 260 1.91 -37.08 3.93
CA THR A 260 2.26 -38.50 3.81
C THR A 260 3.01 -38.80 2.51
N ASN A 261 4.03 -39.66 2.56
CA ASN A 261 4.75 -40.12 1.38
C ASN A 261 3.82 -40.83 0.38
N LYS A 262 4.13 -40.64 -0.91
CA LYS A 262 3.95 -41.58 -2.01
C LYS A 262 5.26 -41.65 -2.78
#